data_AF-A0A8E2DPM0-F1
#
_entry.id   AF-A0A8E2DPM0-F1
#
_cell.length_a   1.000
_cell.length_b   1.000
_cell.length_c   1.000
_cell.angle_alpha   90.00
_cell.angle_beta   90.00
_cell.angle_gamma   90.00
#
_symmetry.space_group_name_H-M   'P 1'
#
loop_
_entity.id
_entity.type
_entity.pdbx_description
1 polymer ?
#
loop_
_entity_poly.entity_id
_entity_poly.type
_entity_poly.pdbx_seq_one_letter_code
_entity_poly.pdbx_strand_id
1 'polypeptide(L)'
;RLSILSLLLMLFPSFILFLAETGEVERRPTLTPLEAFLLLHTGILLGAVAIAVVFNIPQASLSLPEALPKGTQGHPLLGALSVACTLIAFISYNTRAIGSLAFFVSVGSAVIGVWGLWAIMFAGSSYKSRKTGADKRTSRFLFGNKAAASVQKKQWKQ
;
A
#
# COMPACT_ATOMS: atom_id res chain seq x y z
N ARG A 1 -2.61 18.35 -3.09
CA ARG A 1 -3.74 18.39 -4.05
C ARG A 1 -4.58 17.11 -3.98
N LEU A 2 -4.00 15.92 -4.18
CA LEU A 2 -4.70 14.63 -4.06
C LEU A 2 -5.35 14.37 -2.69
N SER A 3 -4.67 14.73 -1.59
CA SER A 3 -5.22 14.55 -0.23
C SER A 3 -6.48 15.36 0.05
N ILE A 4 -6.56 16.58 -0.51
CA ILE A 4 -7.73 17.46 -0.38
C ILE A 4 -8.92 16.85 -1.11
N LEU A 5 -8.69 16.30 -2.31
CA LEU A 5 -9.71 15.67 -3.13
C LEU A 5 -10.22 14.38 -2.46
N SER A 6 -9.33 13.55 -1.90
CA SER A 6 -9.72 12.34 -1.14
C SER A 6 -10.58 12.70 0.08
N LEU A 7 -10.17 13.70 0.85
CA LEU A 7 -10.89 14.16 2.03
C LEU A 7 -12.28 14.72 1.68
N LEU A 8 -12.38 15.45 0.57
CA LEU A 8 -13.64 15.98 0.04
C LEU A 8 -14.61 14.86 -0.34
N LEU A 9 -14.13 13.82 -1.05
CA LEU A 9 -14.96 12.67 -1.39
C LEU A 9 -15.39 11.82 -0.18
N MET A 10 -14.55 11.73 0.85
CA MET A 10 -14.84 10.94 2.05
C MET A 10 -15.82 11.65 3.00
N LEU A 11 -15.65 12.96 3.21
CA LEU A 11 -16.45 13.74 4.18
C LEU A 11 -17.69 14.39 3.56
N PHE A 12 -17.60 14.79 2.28
CA PHE A 12 -18.66 15.53 1.60
C PHE A 12 -18.96 14.94 0.21
N PRO A 13 -19.47 13.69 0.14
CA PRO A 13 -19.84 13.08 -1.14
C PRO A 13 -20.91 13.89 -1.89
N SER A 14 -21.77 14.63 -1.17
CA SER A 14 -22.77 15.54 -1.73
C SER A 14 -22.19 16.75 -2.46
N PHE A 15 -20.90 17.06 -2.28
CA PHE A 15 -20.24 18.13 -3.03
C PHE A 15 -20.11 17.81 -4.52
N ILE A 16 -20.13 16.51 -4.89
CA ILE A 16 -20.15 16.10 -6.30
C ILE A 16 -21.49 16.46 -6.96
N LEU A 17 -22.61 16.37 -6.24
CA LEU A 17 -23.91 16.81 -6.76
C LEU A 17 -23.89 18.30 -7.07
N PHE A 18 -23.26 19.10 -6.19
CA PHE A 18 -23.08 20.53 -6.41
C PHE A 18 -22.18 20.84 -7.62
N LEU A 19 -21.11 20.06 -7.84
CA LEU A 19 -20.22 20.23 -9.00
C LEU A 19 -20.84 19.73 -10.32
N ALA A 20 -21.67 18.70 -10.25
CA ALA A 20 -22.38 18.11 -11.39
C ALA A 20 -23.62 18.92 -11.78
N GLU A 21 -24.01 19.90 -10.98
CA GLU A 21 -25.10 20.82 -11.26
C GLU A 21 -24.66 21.86 -12.29
N THR A 22 -24.46 21.39 -13.54
CA THR A 22 -24.14 22.22 -14.70
C THR A 22 -25.41 22.46 -15.52
N GLY A 23 -26.33 23.27 -14.98
CA GLY A 23 -27.40 23.89 -15.75
C GLY A 23 -28.43 22.94 -16.37
N GLU A 24 -29.61 22.94 -15.75
CA GLU A 24 -30.89 22.47 -16.29
C GLU A 24 -31.16 20.95 -16.31
N VAL A 25 -32.37 20.63 -15.84
CA VAL A 25 -33.06 19.33 -15.82
C VAL A 25 -32.72 18.43 -14.61
N GLU A 26 -33.58 18.53 -13.60
CA GLU A 26 -33.72 17.69 -12.39
C GLU A 26 -32.70 17.85 -11.26
N ARG A 27 -33.07 18.71 -10.30
CA ARG A 27 -32.42 18.83 -8.99
C ARG A 27 -32.63 17.55 -8.19
N ARG A 28 -31.62 16.68 -8.14
CA ARG A 28 -31.66 15.45 -7.33
C ARG A 28 -31.03 15.68 -5.96
N PRO A 29 -31.82 15.75 -4.86
CA PRO A 29 -31.31 16.11 -3.53
C PRO A 29 -30.64 14.94 -2.80
N THR A 30 -30.67 13.72 -3.35
CA THR A 30 -30.16 12.50 -2.69
C THR A 30 -29.29 11.68 -3.64
N LEU A 31 -28.15 11.20 -3.13
CA LEU A 31 -27.28 10.30 -3.89
C LEU A 31 -27.95 8.93 -4.07
N THR A 32 -27.70 8.27 -5.21
CA THR A 32 -28.01 6.83 -5.26
C THR A 32 -27.13 6.07 -4.25
N PRO A 33 -27.60 4.94 -3.71
CA PRO A 33 -26.76 4.05 -2.91
C PRO A 33 -25.50 3.59 -3.67
N LEU A 34 -25.59 3.48 -5.01
CA LEU A 34 -24.46 3.13 -5.88
C LEU A 34 -23.42 4.25 -5.96
N GLU A 35 -23.85 5.50 -6.17
CA GLU A 35 -22.96 6.67 -6.18
C GLU A 35 -22.24 6.82 -4.84
N ALA A 36 -22.98 6.75 -3.73
CA ALA A 36 -22.42 6.87 -2.39
C ALA A 36 -21.33 5.82 -2.13
N PHE A 37 -21.57 4.58 -2.57
CA PHE A 37 -20.61 3.51 -2.46
C PHE A 37 -19.39 3.72 -3.36
N LEU A 38 -19.57 4.08 -4.62
CA LEU A 38 -18.45 4.29 -5.54
C LEU A 38 -17.56 5.45 -5.07
N LEU A 39 -18.17 6.54 -4.59
CA LEU A 39 -17.46 7.70 -4.04
C LEU A 39 -16.66 7.33 -2.80
N LEU A 40 -17.23 6.57 -1.87
CA LEU A 40 -16.55 6.13 -0.67
C LEU A 40 -15.31 5.27 -1.01
N HIS A 41 -15.46 4.28 -1.88
CA HIS A 41 -14.36 3.39 -2.27
C HIS A 41 -13.27 4.13 -3.06
N THR A 42 -13.67 5.04 -3.96
CA THR A 42 -12.75 5.87 -4.74
C THR A 42 -12.01 6.86 -3.84
N GLY A 43 -12.68 7.44 -2.84
CA GLY A 43 -12.07 8.32 -1.84
C GLY A 43 -10.99 7.62 -1.03
N ILE A 44 -11.26 6.38 -0.58
CA ILE A 44 -10.29 5.55 0.15
C ILE A 44 -9.06 5.23 -0.72
N LEU A 45 -9.26 4.83 -1.98
CA LEU A 45 -8.16 4.56 -2.92
C LEU A 45 -7.31 5.80 -3.17
N LEU A 46 -7.95 6.95 -3.39
CA LEU A 46 -7.23 8.20 -3.63
C LEU A 46 -6.47 8.66 -2.39
N GLY A 47 -7.02 8.42 -1.21
CA GLY A 47 -6.36 8.68 0.07
C GLY A 47 -5.11 7.80 0.24
N ALA A 48 -5.22 6.52 -0.11
CA ALA A 48 -4.09 5.60 -0.11
C ALA A 48 -2.97 6.04 -1.05
N VAL A 49 -3.31 6.50 -2.26
CA VAL A 49 -2.34 7.05 -3.22
C VAL A 49 -1.71 8.34 -2.67
N ALA A 50 -2.51 9.24 -2.07
CA ALA A 50 -1.99 10.46 -1.47
C ALA A 50 -1.00 10.17 -0.33
N ILE A 51 -1.33 9.23 0.55
CA ILE A 51 -0.45 8.74 1.62
C ILE A 51 0.83 8.16 1.02
N ALA A 52 0.71 7.25 0.05
CA ALA A 52 1.87 6.66 -0.61
C ALA A 52 2.79 7.72 -1.23
N VAL A 53 2.25 8.75 -1.87
CA VAL A 53 3.04 9.84 -2.45
C VAL A 53 3.75 10.63 -1.34
N VAL A 54 3.06 11.02 -0.26
CA VAL A 54 3.66 11.77 0.85
C VAL A 54 4.83 11.01 1.48
N PHE A 55 4.67 9.70 1.70
CA PHE A 55 5.72 8.87 2.30
C PHE A 55 6.88 8.53 1.35
N ASN A 56 6.71 8.71 0.04
CA ASN A 56 7.74 8.35 -0.95
C ASN A 56 8.39 9.54 -1.65
N ILE A 57 7.99 10.79 -1.35
CA ILE A 57 8.75 11.96 -1.78
C ILE A 57 10.11 11.92 -1.06
N PRO A 58 11.24 11.80 -1.78
CA PRO A 58 12.55 11.85 -1.17
C PRO A 58 12.71 13.23 -0.52
N GLN A 59 12.76 13.29 0.81
CA GLN A 59 13.15 14.51 1.49
C GLN A 59 14.63 14.72 1.15
N ALA A 60 14.92 15.72 0.31
CA ALA A 60 16.28 16.06 -0.12
C ALA A 60 17.19 16.58 1.03
N SER A 61 16.75 16.46 2.28
CA SER A 61 17.40 17.03 3.46
C SER A 61 17.62 15.94 4.50
N LEU A 62 18.67 15.14 4.32
CA LEU A 62 19.60 14.68 5.36
C LEU A 62 20.48 13.59 4.75
N SER A 63 21.59 14.04 4.18
CA SER A 63 22.79 13.25 3.99
C SER A 63 23.29 12.75 5.36
N LEU A 64 22.70 11.68 5.87
CA LEU A 64 23.30 10.84 6.90
C LEU A 64 23.90 9.62 6.17
N PRO A 65 25.24 9.52 6.09
CA PRO A 65 25.87 8.33 5.60
C PRO A 65 25.71 7.23 6.66
N GLU A 66 25.51 6.00 6.19
CA GLU A 66 25.55 4.77 6.97
C GLU A 66 24.30 4.43 7.81
N ALA A 67 23.77 3.23 7.53
CA ALA A 67 23.01 2.39 8.46
C ALA A 67 21.51 2.65 8.73
N LEU A 68 20.70 2.97 7.70
CA LEU A 68 19.39 2.29 7.63
C LEU A 68 19.52 1.13 6.63
N PRO A 69 19.29 -0.12 7.04
CA PRO A 69 19.20 -1.19 6.06
C PRO A 69 18.07 -0.77 5.11
N LYS A 70 18.38 -0.63 3.82
CA LYS A 70 17.40 -0.71 2.72
C LYS A 70 16.72 -2.08 2.83
N GLY A 71 15.87 -2.23 3.84
CA GLY A 71 15.02 -3.38 4.05
C GLY A 71 14.04 -3.32 2.91
N THR A 72 14.32 -4.12 1.88
CA THR A 72 13.45 -4.45 0.76
C THR A 72 12.69 -3.24 0.23
N GLN A 73 13.24 -2.59 -0.80
CA GLN A 73 12.54 -1.59 -1.59
C GLN A 73 11.33 -2.24 -2.29
N GLY A 74 10.29 -2.56 -1.52
CA GLY A 74 8.98 -2.88 -2.04
C GLY A 74 8.42 -1.64 -2.72
N HIS A 75 7.54 -1.83 -3.69
CA HIS A 75 6.95 -0.71 -4.39
C HIS A 75 6.35 0.30 -3.39
N PRO A 76 6.56 1.61 -3.62
CA PRO A 76 6.16 2.70 -2.72
C PRO A 76 4.66 2.67 -2.37
N LEU A 77 3.85 2.15 -3.30
CA LEU A 77 2.40 2.02 -3.19
C LEU A 77 1.95 0.74 -2.48
N LEU A 78 2.81 -0.27 -2.33
CA LEU A 78 2.41 -1.60 -1.88
C LEU A 78 1.78 -1.56 -0.48
N GLY A 79 2.40 -0.82 0.46
CA GLY A 79 1.91 -0.68 1.83
C GLY A 79 0.52 -0.03 1.89
N ALA A 80 0.43 1.20 1.38
CA ALA A 80 -0.81 1.98 1.45
C ALA A 80 -1.96 1.32 0.68
N LEU A 81 -1.68 0.75 -0.50
CA LEU A 81 -2.70 0.09 -1.32
C LEU A 81 -3.21 -1.20 -0.66
N SER A 82 -2.33 -2.00 -0.05
CA SER A 82 -2.74 -3.23 0.64
C SER A 82 -3.71 -2.93 1.78
N VAL A 83 -3.40 -1.92 2.60
CA VAL A 83 -4.26 -1.49 3.72
C VAL A 83 -5.59 -0.91 3.21
N ALA A 84 -5.55 -0.12 2.14
CA ALA A 84 -6.76 0.42 1.54
C ALA A 84 -7.67 -0.69 0.99
N CYS A 85 -7.12 -1.67 0.27
CA CYS A 85 -7.89 -2.79 -0.27
C CYS A 85 -8.49 -3.69 0.82
N THR A 86 -7.82 -3.90 1.96
CA THR A 86 -8.41 -4.66 3.08
C THR A 86 -9.54 -3.90 3.75
N LEU A 87 -9.41 -2.58 3.94
CA LEU A 87 -10.49 -1.74 4.46
C LEU A 87 -11.70 -1.72 3.52
N ILE A 88 -11.45 -1.57 2.22
CA ILE A 88 -12.48 -1.64 1.18
C ILE A 88 -13.19 -2.99 1.21
N ALA A 89 -12.45 -4.09 1.31
CA ALA A 89 -13.03 -5.42 1.39
C ALA A 89 -13.99 -5.57 2.58
N PHE A 90 -13.60 -5.06 3.75
CA PHE A 90 -14.39 -5.08 4.98
C PHE A 90 -15.65 -4.21 4.88
N ILE A 91 -15.52 -2.97 4.39
CA ILE A 91 -16.65 -2.04 4.23
C ILE A 91 -17.64 -2.56 3.18
N SER A 92 -17.12 -3.05 2.05
CA SER A 92 -17.93 -3.59 0.96
C SER A 92 -18.68 -4.85 1.38
N TYR A 93 -18.08 -5.71 2.22
CA TYR A 93 -18.75 -6.89 2.76
C TYR A 93 -19.94 -6.53 3.66
N ASN A 94 -19.82 -5.46 4.45
CA ASN A 94 -20.88 -5.02 5.36
C ASN A 94 -22.00 -4.23 4.66
N THR A 95 -21.79 -3.82 3.40
CA THR A 95 -22.76 -3.00 2.66
C THR A 95 -23.82 -3.88 1.99
N ARG A 96 -25.07 -3.80 2.46
CA ARG A 96 -26.20 -4.55 1.89
C ARG A 96 -26.97 -3.81 0.80
N ALA A 97 -26.69 -2.52 0.60
CA ALA A 97 -27.51 -1.63 -0.23
C ALA A 97 -27.43 -1.90 -1.75
N ILE A 98 -26.45 -2.66 -2.23
CA ILE A 98 -26.10 -2.75 -3.68
C ILE A 98 -26.05 -4.22 -4.14
N GLY A 99 -26.55 -5.14 -3.31
CA GLY A 99 -26.66 -6.56 -3.66
C GLY A 99 -25.33 -7.21 -4.03
N SER A 100 -25.30 -7.91 -5.16
CA SER A 100 -24.16 -8.72 -5.61
C SER A 100 -22.89 -7.92 -5.96
N LEU A 101 -23.03 -6.66 -6.37
CA LEU A 101 -21.88 -5.81 -6.73
C LEU A 101 -20.97 -5.57 -5.52
N ALA A 102 -21.55 -5.30 -4.35
CA ALA A 102 -20.81 -5.12 -3.11
C ALA A 102 -20.02 -6.39 -2.72
N PHE A 103 -20.58 -7.57 -3.02
CA PHE A 103 -19.89 -8.84 -2.82
C PHE A 103 -18.68 -8.99 -3.77
N PHE A 104 -18.85 -8.72 -5.06
CA PHE A 104 -17.73 -8.80 -6.02
C PHE A 104 -16.60 -7.82 -5.70
N VAL A 105 -16.93 -6.58 -5.33
CA VAL A 105 -15.94 -5.57 -4.91
C VAL A 105 -15.23 -5.99 -3.63
N SER A 106 -15.95 -6.62 -2.70
CA SER A 106 -15.36 -7.16 -1.46
C SER A 106 -14.35 -8.27 -1.77
N VAL A 107 -14.74 -9.28 -2.56
CA VAL A 107 -13.87 -10.40 -2.92
C VAL A 107 -12.65 -9.92 -3.72
N GLY A 108 -12.84 -9.09 -4.74
CA GLY A 108 -11.74 -8.56 -5.54
C GLY A 108 -10.74 -7.78 -4.70
N SER A 109 -11.22 -6.92 -3.81
CA SER A 109 -10.37 -6.12 -2.92
C SER A 109 -9.72 -6.97 -1.83
N ALA A 110 -10.38 -8.03 -1.35
CA ALA A 110 -9.82 -8.96 -0.38
C ALA A 110 -8.63 -9.72 -0.97
N VAL A 111 -8.76 -10.22 -2.21
CA VAL A 111 -7.67 -10.92 -2.91
C VAL A 111 -6.45 -10.01 -3.05
N ILE A 112 -6.65 -8.77 -3.52
CA ILE A 112 -5.56 -7.79 -3.69
C ILE A 112 -4.93 -7.43 -2.33
N GLY A 113 -5.76 -7.20 -1.31
CA GLY A 113 -5.31 -6.85 0.03
C GLY A 113 -4.51 -7.96 0.71
N VAL A 114 -5.01 -9.21 0.66
CA VAL A 114 -4.32 -10.38 1.21
C VAL A 114 -3.02 -10.66 0.45
N TRP A 115 -3.04 -10.56 -0.88
CA TRP A 115 -1.83 -10.71 -1.71
C TRP A 115 -0.80 -9.64 -1.38
N GLY A 116 -1.24 -8.38 -1.21
CA GLY A 116 -0.39 -7.27 -0.82
C GLY A 116 0.23 -7.44 0.57
N LEU A 117 -0.57 -7.87 1.57
CA LEU A 117 -0.08 -8.21 2.91
C LEU A 117 0.94 -9.35 2.86
N TRP A 118 0.68 -10.38 2.06
CA TRP A 118 1.61 -11.47 1.84
C TRP A 118 2.93 -10.95 1.24
N ALA A 119 2.87 -10.08 0.23
CA ALA A 119 4.05 -9.48 -0.36
C ALA A 119 4.84 -8.63 0.67
N ILE A 120 4.17 -7.86 1.53
CA ILE A 120 4.82 -7.09 2.59
C ILE A 120 5.54 -8.02 3.58
N MET A 121 4.90 -9.11 4.00
CA MET A 121 5.46 -10.02 5.00
C MET A 121 6.58 -10.90 4.44
N PHE A 122 6.46 -11.35 3.18
CA PHE A 122 7.28 -12.44 2.65
C PHE A 122 8.18 -12.05 1.46
N ALA A 123 7.94 -10.94 0.76
CA ALA A 123 8.80 -10.56 -0.38
C ALA A 123 10.21 -10.13 0.07
N GLY A 124 10.37 -9.76 1.35
CA GLY A 124 11.60 -9.19 1.89
C GLY A 124 12.57 -10.17 2.56
N SER A 125 12.82 -11.35 1.98
CA SER A 125 13.90 -12.21 2.49
C SER A 125 15.25 -11.55 2.24
N SER A 126 15.79 -10.87 3.27
CA SER A 126 17.06 -10.16 3.17
C SER A 126 18.19 -11.12 2.77
N TYR A 127 18.85 -10.81 1.66
CA TYR A 127 20.01 -11.54 1.15
C TYR A 127 21.22 -11.40 2.09
N LYS A 128 21.27 -10.35 2.91
CA LYS A 128 22.31 -10.15 3.93
C LYS A 128 21.82 -10.65 5.28
N SER A 129 22.63 -11.44 5.97
CA SER A 129 22.33 -11.92 7.32
C SER A 129 22.35 -10.76 8.32
N ARG A 130 21.27 -10.57 9.07
CA ARG A 130 21.22 -9.60 10.19
C ARG A 130 22.20 -9.95 11.31
N LYS A 131 22.42 -11.24 11.57
CA LYS A 131 23.29 -11.71 12.67
C LYS A 131 24.77 -11.54 12.37
N THR A 132 25.18 -11.79 11.13
CA THR A 132 26.60 -11.83 10.75
C THR A 132 27.02 -10.72 9.79
N GLY A 133 26.07 -10.02 9.17
CA GLY A 133 26.33 -9.07 8.09
C GLY A 133 26.82 -9.74 6.79
N ALA A 134 26.92 -11.07 6.75
CA ALA A 134 27.40 -11.81 5.58
C ALA A 134 26.27 -12.01 4.56
N ASP A 135 26.63 -12.04 3.28
CA ASP A 135 25.72 -12.45 2.22
C ASP A 135 25.31 -13.93 2.40
N LYS A 136 24.01 -14.20 2.49
CA LYS A 136 23.44 -15.54 2.66
C LYS A 136 23.55 -16.38 1.40
N ARG A 137 23.73 -15.76 0.22
CA ARG A 137 23.90 -16.49 -1.05
C ARG A 137 25.24 -17.21 -1.10
N THR A 138 26.27 -16.63 -0.47
CA THR A 138 27.61 -17.22 -0.42
C THR A 138 27.79 -18.21 0.73
N SER A 139 26.92 -18.20 1.74
CA SER A 139 26.99 -19.10 2.91
C SER A 139 26.29 -20.44 2.73
N ARG A 140 25.52 -20.65 1.65
CA ARG A 140 24.75 -21.89 1.38
C ARG A 140 25.42 -22.84 0.38
N PHE A 141 26.64 -22.54 -0.05
CA PHE A 141 27.35 -23.38 -1.02
C PHE A 141 27.77 -24.70 -0.34
N LEU A 142 27.42 -25.84 -0.97
CA LEU A 142 27.71 -27.20 -0.48
C LEU A 142 29.20 -27.45 -0.28
N PHE A 143 30.03 -26.75 -1.06
CA PHE A 143 31.48 -26.71 -0.91
C PHE A 143 31.83 -25.35 -0.30
N GLY A 144 32.24 -25.34 0.96
CA GLY A 144 32.46 -24.10 1.72
C GLY A 144 33.29 -23.06 0.94
N ASN A 145 32.73 -21.86 0.77
CA ASN A 145 33.40 -20.80 0.04
C ASN A 145 34.44 -20.10 0.94
N LYS A 146 35.73 -20.19 0.59
CA LYS A 146 36.83 -19.50 1.30
C LYS A 146 36.73 -17.97 1.19
N ALA A 147 36.08 -17.46 0.15
CA ALA A 147 35.80 -16.03 -0.02
C ALA A 147 34.53 -15.56 0.70
N ALA A 148 33.86 -16.42 1.47
CA ALA A 148 32.69 -16.01 2.24
C ALA A 148 33.08 -14.99 3.33
N ALA A 149 32.31 -13.89 3.40
CA ALA A 149 32.56 -12.80 4.34
C ALA A 149 32.57 -13.26 5.82
N SER A 150 31.84 -14.33 6.16
CA SER A 150 31.87 -14.91 7.51
C SER A 150 33.20 -15.59 7.84
N VAL A 151 33.85 -16.22 6.85
CA VAL A 151 35.13 -16.89 7.01
C VAL A 151 36.25 -15.86 7.16
N GLN A 152 36.26 -14.83 6.31
CA GLN A 152 37.21 -13.71 6.42
C GLN A 152 37.08 -12.97 7.76
N LYS A 153 35.85 -12.68 8.21
CA LYS A 153 35.61 -12.06 9.51
C LYS A 153 36.07 -12.92 10.69
N LYS A 154 36.04 -14.25 10.58
CA LYS A 154 36.59 -15.16 11.59
C LYS A 154 38.12 -15.10 11.61
N GLN A 155 38.77 -15.04 10.45
CA GLN A 155 40.23 -14.92 10.33
C GLN A 155 40.76 -13.60 10.89
N TRP A 156 40.03 -12.48 10.71
CA TRP A 156 40.43 -11.19 11.29
C TRP A 156 40.31 -11.09 12.81
N LYS A 157 39.66 -12.06 13.46
CA LYS A 157 39.54 -12.11 14.93
C LYS A 157 40.56 -13.05 15.58
N GLN A 158 41.30 -13.81 14.79
CA GLN A 158 42.44 -14.62 15.24
C GLN A 158 43.72 -13.79 15.13
#